data_AF-A0A7V9KJU1-F1
#
_entry.id   AF-A0A7V9KJU1-F1
#
_cell.length_a   1.000
_cell.length_b   1.000
_cell.length_c   1.000
_cell.angle_alpha   90.00
_cell.angle_beta   90.00
_cell.angle_gamma   90.00
#
_symmetry.space_group_name_H-M   'P 1'
#
loop_
_entity.id
_entity.type
_entity.pdbx_description
1 polymer ?
#
loop_
_entity_poly.entity_id
_entity_poly.type
_entity_poly.pdbx_seq_one_letter_code
_entity_poly.pdbx_strand_id
1 'polypeptide(L)'
;MTVIRPMPFADASAAQEWLQRVSGDQELAAALAAEAAHRLNRALHAHRTAAGDPHVADADPARAVAIRFGFGTGEEVADGRWRDARELPEAQRRGLLKRDYEAMRPQERIAAVLGGRERVGPHEELILRARGDLDAGRTATAALGLHAGLEALLRGPAAPVASTEAGEALRGRLAEAESIAAAARRSVLAGASDADLDRAALDDALRAAEAAMRQRVLQ
;
A
#
# COMPACT_ATOMS: atom_id res chain seq x y z
N MET A 1 -16.11 1.06 -10.07
CA MET A 1 -15.96 -0.39 -10.25
C MET A 1 -16.64 -1.09 -9.07
N THR A 2 -17.29 -2.23 -9.31
CA THR A 2 -17.97 -3.00 -8.26
C THR A 2 -17.19 -4.28 -8.00
N VAL A 3 -16.91 -4.57 -6.73
CA VAL A 3 -16.30 -5.85 -6.30
C VAL A 3 -17.38 -6.67 -5.63
N ILE A 4 -17.72 -7.81 -6.22
CA ILE A 4 -18.78 -8.69 -5.73
C ILE A 4 -18.15 -9.79 -4.87
N ARG A 5 -18.73 -10.06 -3.69
CA ARG A 5 -18.29 -11.20 -2.87
C ARG A 5 -18.81 -12.50 -3.51
N PRO A 6 -18.01 -13.58 -3.51
CA PRO A 6 -18.40 -14.86 -4.12
C PRO A 6 -19.42 -15.65 -3.29
N MET A 7 -19.80 -15.17 -2.11
CA MET A 7 -20.74 -15.84 -1.21
C MET A 7 -22.07 -15.08 -1.21
N PRO A 8 -23.18 -15.68 -1.68
CA PRO A 8 -24.49 -15.06 -1.61
C PRO A 8 -24.99 -14.98 -0.17
N PHE A 9 -25.90 -14.04 0.10
CA PHE A 9 -26.69 -14.06 1.34
C PHE A 9 -27.75 -15.15 1.27
N ALA A 10 -28.14 -15.68 2.43
CA ALA A 10 -29.21 -16.68 2.52
C ALA A 10 -30.55 -16.11 2.04
N ASP A 11 -30.85 -14.87 2.43
CA ASP A 11 -32.05 -14.14 2.05
C ASP A 11 -31.83 -12.61 2.13
N ALA A 12 -32.89 -11.85 1.81
CA ALA A 12 -32.86 -10.40 1.85
C ALA A 12 -32.75 -9.81 3.28
N SER A 13 -33.25 -10.52 4.30
CA SER A 13 -33.15 -10.06 5.70
C SER A 13 -31.70 -10.13 6.16
N ALA A 14 -31.01 -11.24 5.90
CA ALA A 14 -29.60 -11.41 6.19
C ALA A 14 -28.72 -10.36 5.47
N ALA A 15 -29.08 -10.00 4.24
CA ALA A 15 -28.41 -8.95 3.49
C ALA A 15 -28.62 -7.56 4.13
N GLN A 16 -29.84 -7.26 4.59
CA GLN A 16 -30.17 -6.01 5.26
C GLN A 16 -29.46 -5.89 6.63
N GLU A 17 -29.45 -6.96 7.42
CA GLU A 17 -28.74 -7.05 8.69
C GLU A 17 -27.23 -6.83 8.51
N TRP A 18 -26.65 -7.46 7.49
CA TRP A 18 -25.25 -7.22 7.13
C TRP A 18 -25.01 -5.75 6.78
N LEU A 19 -25.86 -5.13 5.97
CA LEU A 19 -25.71 -3.73 5.57
C LEU A 19 -25.82 -2.78 6.77
N GLN A 20 -26.73 -3.05 7.70
CA GLN A 20 -26.87 -2.29 8.95
C GLN A 20 -25.61 -2.42 9.82
N ARG A 21 -25.08 -3.64 9.98
CA ARG A 21 -23.86 -3.88 10.73
C ARG A 21 -22.66 -3.13 10.15
N VAL A 22 -22.45 -3.21 8.83
CA VAL A 22 -21.36 -2.48 8.16
C VAL A 22 -21.51 -0.97 8.31
N SER A 23 -22.74 -0.46 8.36
CA SER A 23 -22.98 0.98 8.53
C SER A 23 -22.73 1.47 9.97
N GLY A 24 -22.91 0.60 10.97
CA GLY A 24 -22.73 0.92 12.38
C GLY A 24 -21.34 0.64 12.94
N ASP A 25 -20.55 -0.22 12.28
CA ASP A 25 -19.25 -0.70 12.74
C ASP A 25 -18.12 -0.16 11.86
N GLN A 26 -17.39 0.83 12.37
CA GLN A 26 -16.31 1.50 11.63
C GLN A 26 -15.12 0.58 11.36
N GLU A 27 -14.80 -0.32 12.29
CA GLU A 27 -13.67 -1.26 12.12
C GLU A 27 -14.00 -2.29 11.04
N LEU A 28 -15.24 -2.81 11.05
CA LEU A 28 -15.72 -3.70 10.01
C LEU A 28 -15.75 -3.02 8.64
N ALA A 29 -16.27 -1.79 8.55
CA ALA A 29 -16.29 -1.04 7.31
C ALA A 29 -14.88 -0.79 6.75
N ALA A 30 -13.93 -0.44 7.62
CA ALA A 30 -12.53 -0.26 7.26
C ALA A 30 -11.89 -1.56 6.76
N ALA A 31 -12.12 -2.68 7.45
CA ALA A 31 -11.62 -3.99 7.06
C ALA A 31 -12.19 -4.43 5.70
N LEU A 32 -13.49 -4.26 5.47
CA LEU A 32 -14.13 -4.60 4.20
C LEU A 32 -13.66 -3.69 3.05
N ALA A 33 -13.45 -2.40 3.30
CA ALA A 33 -12.90 -1.48 2.31
C ALA A 33 -11.48 -1.89 1.89
N ALA A 34 -10.63 -2.24 2.86
CA ALA A 34 -9.28 -2.74 2.59
C ALA A 34 -9.30 -4.06 1.81
N GLU A 35 -10.16 -5.00 2.18
CA GLU A 35 -10.33 -6.27 1.46
C GLU A 35 -10.80 -6.06 0.01
N ALA A 36 -11.78 -5.18 -0.20
CA ALA A 36 -12.29 -4.86 -1.52
C ALA A 36 -11.21 -4.21 -2.41
N ALA A 37 -10.44 -3.26 -1.88
CA ALA A 37 -9.31 -2.67 -2.60
C ALA A 37 -8.22 -3.68 -2.91
N HIS A 38 -7.90 -4.59 -1.99
CA HIS A 38 -6.93 -5.66 -2.25
C HIS A 38 -7.35 -6.54 -3.44
N ARG A 39 -8.63 -6.96 -3.49
CA ARG A 39 -9.17 -7.75 -4.61
C ARG A 39 -9.16 -6.98 -5.93
N LEU A 40 -9.56 -5.70 -5.90
CA LEU A 40 -9.53 -4.80 -7.06
C LEU A 40 -8.09 -4.60 -7.57
N ASN A 41 -7.13 -4.34 -6.69
CA ASN A 41 -5.73 -4.13 -7.07
C ASN A 41 -5.09 -5.39 -7.65
N ARG A 42 -5.52 -6.58 -7.22
CA ARG A 42 -5.13 -7.83 -7.88
C ARG A 42 -5.64 -7.90 -9.33
N ALA A 43 -6.89 -7.50 -9.58
CA ALA A 43 -7.45 -7.46 -10.92
C ALA A 43 -6.77 -6.38 -11.80
N LEU A 44 -6.52 -5.18 -11.25
CA LEU A 44 -5.78 -4.13 -11.96
C LEU A 44 -4.35 -4.56 -12.28
N HIS A 45 -3.67 -5.23 -11.36
CA HIS A 45 -2.33 -5.75 -11.61
C HIS A 45 -2.33 -6.77 -12.77
N ALA A 46 -3.25 -7.73 -12.75
CA ALA A 46 -3.40 -8.70 -13.85
C ALA A 46 -3.71 -8.01 -15.18
N HIS A 47 -4.55 -6.97 -15.17
CA HIS A 47 -4.83 -6.17 -16.36
C HIS A 47 -3.59 -5.44 -16.86
N ARG A 48 -2.83 -4.78 -15.97
CA ARG A 48 -1.58 -4.09 -16.32
C ARG A 48 -0.57 -5.02 -17.00
N THR A 49 -0.36 -6.19 -16.42
CA THR A 49 0.63 -7.14 -16.95
C THR A 49 0.16 -7.78 -18.26
N ALA A 50 -1.14 -8.07 -18.40
CA ALA A 50 -1.70 -8.61 -19.65
C ALA A 50 -1.74 -7.57 -20.78
N ALA A 51 -2.05 -6.31 -20.47
CA ALA A 51 -2.14 -5.23 -21.44
C ALA A 51 -0.77 -4.55 -21.73
N GLY A 52 0.24 -4.80 -20.89
CA GLY A 52 1.51 -4.09 -20.95
C GLY A 52 1.39 -2.60 -20.58
N ASP A 53 0.35 -2.20 -19.84
CA ASP A 53 0.09 -0.81 -19.46
C ASP A 53 0.57 -0.52 -18.03
N PRO A 54 1.68 0.23 -17.84
CA PRO A 54 2.18 0.56 -16.52
C PRO A 54 1.40 1.69 -15.83
N HIS A 55 0.47 2.36 -16.52
CA HIS A 55 -0.17 3.59 -16.03
C HIS A 55 -1.45 3.37 -15.21
N VAL A 56 -1.98 2.14 -15.17
CA VAL A 56 -3.16 1.83 -14.35
C VAL A 56 -2.80 1.81 -12.87
N ALA A 57 -3.19 2.86 -12.15
CA ALA A 57 -2.91 3.00 -10.73
C ALA A 57 -3.72 2.01 -9.86
N ASP A 58 -3.14 1.61 -8.73
CA ASP A 58 -3.88 0.87 -7.69
C ASP A 58 -4.92 1.78 -7.02
N ALA A 59 -6.03 1.18 -6.58
CA ALA A 59 -7.07 1.84 -5.80
C ALA A 59 -6.70 1.90 -4.31
N ASP A 60 -6.80 3.10 -3.74
CA ASP A 60 -6.64 3.37 -2.31
C ASP A 60 -8.02 3.75 -1.71
N PRO A 61 -8.59 2.96 -0.78
CA PRO A 61 -9.84 3.29 -0.11
C PRO A 61 -9.88 4.69 0.49
N ALA A 62 -8.75 5.15 1.04
CA ALA A 62 -8.70 6.43 1.73
C ALA A 62 -8.75 7.62 0.76
N ARG A 63 -8.42 7.38 -0.52
CA ARG A 63 -8.49 8.37 -1.62
C ARG A 63 -9.69 8.14 -2.56
N ALA A 64 -10.53 7.15 -2.27
CA ALA A 64 -11.71 6.88 -3.08
C ALA A 64 -12.69 8.06 -3.01
N VAL A 65 -13.31 8.40 -4.15
CA VAL A 65 -14.36 9.43 -4.21
C VAL A 65 -15.56 9.03 -3.35
N ALA A 66 -15.94 7.75 -3.42
CA ALA A 66 -16.98 7.15 -2.60
C ALA A 66 -16.69 5.66 -2.39
N ILE A 67 -17.11 5.14 -1.24
CA ILE A 67 -17.14 3.71 -0.96
C ILE A 67 -18.57 3.36 -0.59
N ARG A 68 -19.17 2.40 -1.29
CA ARG A 68 -20.55 1.97 -1.03
C ARG A 68 -20.56 0.48 -0.74
N PHE A 69 -21.23 0.12 0.35
CA PHE A 69 -21.55 -1.26 0.68
C PHE A 69 -23.02 -1.47 0.36
N GLY A 70 -23.36 -2.55 -0.33
CA GLY A 70 -24.73 -2.82 -0.71
C GLY A 70 -24.93 -4.27 -1.10
N PHE A 71 -26.18 -4.60 -1.40
CA PHE A 71 -26.57 -5.91 -1.91
C PHE A 71 -27.59 -5.76 -3.03
N GLY A 72 -27.76 -6.83 -3.79
CA GLY A 72 -28.71 -6.96 -4.88
C GLY A 72 -28.67 -8.38 -5.42
N THR A 73 -29.53 -8.67 -6.39
CA THR A 73 -29.43 -9.84 -7.25
C THR A 73 -28.11 -9.81 -8.02
N GLY A 74 -27.65 -10.97 -8.50
CA GLY A 74 -26.41 -11.08 -9.28
C GLY A 74 -26.40 -10.15 -10.50
N GLU A 75 -27.53 -10.05 -11.21
CA GLU A 75 -27.70 -9.16 -12.35
C GLU A 75 -27.64 -7.68 -11.95
N GLU A 76 -28.36 -7.28 -10.88
CA GLU A 76 -28.31 -5.90 -10.38
C GLU A 76 -26.87 -5.50 -10.07
N VAL A 77 -26.13 -6.29 -9.27
CA VAL A 77 -24.77 -5.91 -8.85
C VAL A 77 -23.73 -6.00 -9.97
N ALA A 78 -23.92 -6.90 -10.94
CA ALA A 78 -23.07 -6.99 -12.12
C ALA A 78 -23.16 -5.72 -12.98
N ASP A 79 -24.37 -5.13 -13.08
CA ASP A 79 -24.61 -3.85 -13.76
C ASP A 79 -24.26 -2.63 -12.90
N GLY A 80 -23.75 -2.83 -11.67
CA GLY A 80 -23.48 -1.76 -10.71
C GLY A 80 -24.73 -1.14 -10.07
N ARG A 81 -25.88 -1.81 -10.18
CA ARG A 81 -27.13 -1.47 -9.50
C ARG A 81 -27.21 -2.19 -8.15
N TRP A 82 -27.97 -1.63 -7.23
CA TRP A 82 -28.11 -2.15 -5.87
C TRP A 82 -29.59 -2.16 -5.50
N ARG A 83 -29.99 -3.16 -4.70
CA ARG A 83 -31.29 -3.16 -4.03
C ARG A 83 -31.32 -2.17 -2.88
N ASP A 84 -30.29 -2.20 -2.06
CA ASP A 84 -29.98 -1.18 -1.06
C ASP A 84 -28.46 -1.03 -0.95
N ALA A 85 -28.00 0.18 -0.67
CA ALA A 85 -26.60 0.50 -0.49
C ALA A 85 -26.41 1.69 0.44
N ARG A 86 -25.35 1.64 1.25
CA ARG A 86 -24.94 2.70 2.15
C ARG A 86 -23.55 3.17 1.78
N GLU A 87 -23.42 4.48 1.61
CA GLU A 87 -22.14 5.12 1.39
C GLU A 87 -21.42 5.31 2.73
N LEU A 88 -20.13 4.98 2.75
CA LEU A 88 -19.27 5.24 3.88
C LEU A 88 -19.10 6.77 4.05
N PRO A 89 -19.42 7.33 5.23
CA PRO A 89 -19.27 8.76 5.48
C PRO A 89 -17.85 9.25 5.20
N GLU A 90 -17.73 10.49 4.69
CA GLU A 90 -16.43 11.07 4.32
C GLU A 90 -15.44 11.08 5.50
N ALA A 91 -15.90 11.42 6.71
CA ALA A 91 -15.06 11.44 7.90
C ALA A 91 -14.45 10.06 8.20
N GLN A 92 -15.24 8.99 8.07
CA GLN A 92 -14.76 7.62 8.26
C GLN A 92 -13.79 7.22 7.15
N ARG A 93 -14.08 7.58 5.90
CA ARG A 93 -13.21 7.31 4.75
C ARG A 93 -11.86 8.02 4.88
N ARG A 94 -11.84 9.28 5.29
CA ARG A 94 -10.60 10.03 5.57
C ARG A 94 -9.82 9.43 6.74
N GLY A 95 -10.52 8.87 7.74
CA GLY A 95 -9.89 8.12 8.84
C GLY A 95 -9.16 6.85 8.40
N LEU A 96 -9.40 6.35 7.18
CA LEU A 96 -8.64 5.22 6.61
C LEU A 96 -7.21 5.60 6.22
N LEU A 97 -6.89 6.91 6.07
CA LEU A 97 -5.52 7.36 5.88
C LEU A 97 -4.72 7.14 7.17
N LYS A 98 -3.98 6.04 7.25
CA LYS A 98 -3.11 5.71 8.39
C LYS A 98 -1.73 6.39 8.37
N ARG A 99 -1.44 7.26 7.40
CA ARG A 99 -0.09 7.82 7.21
C ARG A 99 -0.05 9.31 7.52
N ASP A 100 0.88 9.70 8.38
CA ASP A 100 1.25 11.10 8.66
C ASP A 100 1.97 11.73 7.45
N TYR A 101 1.23 11.94 6.36
CA TYR A 101 1.71 12.59 5.15
C TYR A 101 2.20 14.03 5.42
N GLU A 102 1.59 14.70 6.40
CA GLU A 102 1.93 16.06 6.82
C GLU A 102 3.32 16.15 7.47
N ALA A 103 3.80 15.08 8.13
CA ALA A 103 5.13 15.06 8.72
C ALA A 103 6.27 15.19 7.68
N MET A 104 5.96 14.96 6.39
CA MET A 104 6.93 15.03 5.29
C MET A 104 6.96 16.38 4.57
N ARG A 105 6.20 17.40 5.00
CA ARG A 105 6.09 18.73 4.35
C ARG A 105 6.04 18.63 2.81
N PRO A 106 5.15 17.80 2.25
CA PRO A 106 5.23 17.37 0.85
C PRO A 106 5.22 18.53 -0.16
N GLN A 107 4.47 19.60 0.12
CA GLN A 107 4.39 20.78 -0.75
C GLN A 107 5.73 21.49 -0.90
N GLU A 108 6.50 21.62 0.18
CA GLU A 108 7.79 22.30 0.15
C GLU A 108 8.83 21.48 -0.60
N ARG A 109 8.80 20.16 -0.39
CA ARG A 109 9.65 19.24 -1.12
C ARG A 109 9.36 19.25 -2.61
N ILE A 110 8.08 19.25 -2.99
CA ILE A 110 7.66 19.41 -4.39
C ILE A 110 8.21 20.72 -4.96
N ALA A 111 8.08 21.83 -4.23
CA ALA A 111 8.63 23.12 -4.67
C ALA A 111 10.16 23.11 -4.80
N ALA A 112 10.88 22.42 -3.91
CA ALA A 112 12.34 22.28 -3.99
C ALA A 112 12.77 21.47 -5.22
N VAL A 113 12.06 20.38 -5.54
CA VAL A 113 12.31 19.56 -6.74
C VAL A 113 11.98 20.35 -8.02
N LEU A 114 10.82 21.00 -8.08
CA LEU A 114 10.41 21.80 -9.24
C LEU A 114 11.36 22.99 -9.46
N GLY A 115 11.87 23.58 -8.38
CA GLY A 115 12.88 24.63 -8.41
C GLY A 115 14.32 24.15 -8.63
N GLY A 116 14.54 22.84 -8.80
CA GLY A 116 15.87 22.25 -9.05
C GLY A 116 16.84 22.25 -7.86
N ARG A 117 16.39 22.64 -6.66
CA ARG A 117 17.19 22.65 -5.42
C ARG A 117 17.38 21.25 -4.84
N GLU A 118 16.43 20.37 -5.13
CA GLU A 118 16.50 18.95 -4.76
C GLU A 118 16.32 18.06 -5.99
N ARG A 119 16.80 16.82 -5.88
CA ARG A 119 16.51 15.75 -6.82
C ARG A 119 15.92 14.56 -6.07
N VAL A 120 14.94 13.91 -6.69
CA VAL A 120 14.40 12.63 -6.23
C VAL A 120 15.42 11.53 -6.55
N GLY A 121 15.91 10.84 -5.52
CA GLY A 121 16.83 9.72 -5.70
C GLY A 121 16.10 8.46 -6.21
N PRO A 122 16.78 7.56 -6.97
CA PRO A 122 16.17 6.31 -7.42
C PRO A 122 15.66 5.43 -6.27
N HIS A 123 16.37 5.41 -5.14
CA HIS A 123 15.96 4.67 -3.95
C HIS A 123 14.59 5.12 -3.43
N GLU A 124 14.24 6.40 -3.56
CA GLU A 124 12.99 6.94 -3.03
C GLU A 124 11.80 6.36 -3.79
N GLU A 125 11.85 6.36 -5.12
CA GLU A 125 10.82 5.75 -5.96
C GLU A 125 10.72 4.24 -5.70
N LEU A 126 11.86 3.55 -5.65
CA LEU A 126 11.89 2.09 -5.45
C LEU A 126 11.30 1.67 -4.09
N ILE A 127 11.64 2.38 -3.02
CA ILE A 127 11.11 2.11 -1.67
C ILE A 127 9.59 2.40 -1.64
N LEU A 128 9.14 3.52 -2.22
CA LEU A 128 7.70 3.85 -2.28
C LEU A 128 6.91 2.84 -3.12
N ARG A 129 7.47 2.36 -4.24
CA ARG A 129 6.88 1.32 -5.07
C ARG A 129 6.79 0.00 -4.31
N ALA A 130 7.89 -0.41 -3.66
CA ALA A 130 7.91 -1.62 -2.84
C ALA A 130 6.87 -1.57 -1.71
N ARG A 131 6.67 -0.41 -1.08
CA ARG A 131 5.58 -0.21 -0.12
C ARG A 131 4.21 -0.48 -0.75
N GLY A 132 3.93 0.15 -1.89
CA GLY A 132 2.67 -0.05 -2.62
C GLY A 132 2.44 -1.51 -3.02
N ASP A 133 3.49 -2.20 -3.45
CA ASP A 133 3.45 -3.63 -3.76
C ASP A 133 3.17 -4.49 -2.52
N LEU A 134 3.82 -4.21 -1.39
CA LEU A 134 3.56 -4.93 -0.15
C LEU A 134 2.11 -4.72 0.30
N ASP A 135 1.63 -3.48 0.32
CA ASP A 135 0.26 -3.15 0.71
C ASP A 135 -0.77 -3.86 -0.18
N ALA A 136 -0.48 -3.97 -1.48
CA ALA A 136 -1.32 -4.68 -2.44
C ALA A 136 -1.19 -6.22 -2.39
N GLY A 137 -0.32 -6.77 -1.55
CA GLY A 137 -0.14 -8.22 -1.38
C GLY A 137 0.91 -8.85 -2.30
N ARG A 138 1.64 -8.06 -3.09
CA ARG A 138 2.66 -8.51 -4.04
C ARG A 138 4.02 -8.60 -3.35
N THR A 139 4.12 -9.47 -2.34
CA THR A 139 5.26 -9.56 -1.42
C THR A 139 6.60 -9.81 -2.15
N ALA A 140 6.61 -10.66 -3.18
CA ALA A 140 7.78 -10.96 -3.99
C ALA A 140 8.27 -9.74 -4.78
N THR A 141 7.35 -9.00 -5.40
CA THR A 141 7.69 -7.76 -6.13
C THR A 141 8.21 -6.70 -5.16
N ALA A 142 7.57 -6.57 -3.99
CA ALA A 142 8.02 -5.68 -2.92
C ALA A 142 9.42 -6.03 -2.43
N ALA A 143 9.74 -7.31 -2.24
CA ALA A 143 11.07 -7.76 -1.82
C ALA A 143 12.16 -7.39 -2.83
N LEU A 144 11.89 -7.60 -4.13
CA LEU A 144 12.81 -7.23 -5.20
C LEU A 144 13.04 -5.71 -5.25
N GLY A 145 11.95 -4.93 -5.22
CA GLY A 145 12.01 -3.47 -5.24
C GLY A 145 12.69 -2.89 -4.00
N LEU A 146 12.39 -3.41 -2.81
CA LEU A 146 13.00 -2.98 -1.55
C LEU A 146 14.50 -3.24 -1.55
N HIS A 147 14.94 -4.43 -1.98
CA HIS A 147 16.37 -4.73 -2.02
C HIS A 147 17.12 -3.77 -2.95
N ALA A 148 16.60 -3.53 -4.16
CA ALA A 148 17.19 -2.56 -5.09
C ALA A 148 17.18 -1.13 -4.52
N GLY A 149 16.10 -0.75 -3.84
CA GLY A 149 15.97 0.56 -3.19
C GLY A 149 16.98 0.75 -2.05
N LEU A 150 17.14 -0.26 -1.19
CA LEU A 150 18.13 -0.26 -0.11
C LEU A 150 19.56 -0.24 -0.65
N GLU A 151 19.83 -0.99 -1.72
CA GLU A 151 21.14 -0.98 -2.38
C GLU A 151 21.48 0.43 -2.88
N ALA A 152 20.53 1.09 -3.57
CA ALA A 152 20.67 2.45 -4.05
C ALA A 152 20.75 3.50 -2.93
N LEU A 153 20.09 3.28 -1.80
CA LEU A 153 20.14 4.16 -0.62
C LEU A 153 21.51 4.06 0.06
N LEU A 154 21.98 2.85 0.33
CA LEU A 154 23.17 2.58 1.15
C LEU A 154 24.48 2.83 0.39
N ARG A 155 24.49 2.61 -0.92
CA ARG A 155 25.67 2.80 -1.78
C ARG A 155 25.62 4.11 -2.55
N GLY A 156 24.50 4.82 -2.50
CA GLY A 156 24.30 6.09 -3.19
C GLY A 156 24.97 7.28 -2.50
N PRO A 157 24.98 8.44 -3.16
CA PRO A 157 25.52 9.68 -2.58
C PRO A 157 24.73 10.19 -1.38
N ALA A 158 23.55 9.62 -1.11
CA ALA A 158 22.66 9.93 0.00
C ALA A 158 22.77 8.93 1.16
N ALA A 159 23.86 8.14 1.23
CA ALA A 159 24.05 7.15 2.27
C ALA A 159 24.02 7.79 3.69
N PRO A 160 23.30 7.18 4.67
CA PRO A 160 23.18 7.76 6.01
C PRO A 160 24.51 7.82 6.78
N VAL A 161 24.86 9.01 7.27
CA VAL A 161 26.09 9.27 8.02
C VAL A 161 25.92 8.96 9.52
N ALA A 162 26.99 8.48 10.16
CA ALA A 162 27.02 7.93 11.54
C ALA A 162 27.21 8.93 12.66
N SER A 163 27.24 10.22 12.35
CA SER A 163 27.81 11.21 13.26
C SER A 163 27.01 11.45 14.55
N THR A 164 25.86 10.79 14.72
CA THR A 164 25.00 10.87 15.90
C THR A 164 24.54 9.48 16.33
N GLU A 165 24.22 9.30 17.62
CA GLU A 165 23.66 8.05 18.16
C GLU A 165 22.38 7.63 17.42
N ALA A 166 21.51 8.58 17.11
CA ALA A 166 20.31 8.33 16.30
C ALA A 166 20.65 7.87 14.87
N GLY A 167 21.70 8.42 14.26
CA GLY A 167 22.20 8.00 12.95
C GLY A 167 22.85 6.61 12.97
N GLU A 168 23.49 6.23 14.07
CA GLU A 168 24.03 4.88 14.28
C GLU A 168 22.92 3.84 14.46
N ALA A 169 21.91 4.14 15.28
CA ALA A 169 20.74 3.29 15.45
C ALA A 169 19.99 3.09 14.11
N LEU A 170 19.83 4.15 13.31
CA LEU A 170 19.21 4.04 11.98
C LEU A 170 20.05 3.16 11.04
N ARG A 171 21.38 3.27 11.04
CA ARG A 171 22.25 2.42 10.23
C ARG A 171 22.11 0.95 10.61
N GLY A 172 22.07 0.64 11.91
CA GLY A 172 21.85 -0.75 12.37
C GLY A 172 20.55 -1.33 11.81
N ARG A 173 19.45 -0.57 11.91
CA ARG A 173 18.15 -0.96 11.37
C ARG A 173 18.16 -1.12 9.85
N LEU A 174 18.89 -0.27 9.12
CA LEU A 174 19.01 -0.39 7.66
C LEU A 174 19.86 -1.59 7.24
N ALA A 175 20.91 -1.94 7.99
CA ALA A 175 21.71 -3.14 7.73
C ALA A 175 20.87 -4.41 7.95
N GLU A 176 20.05 -4.45 8.99
CA GLU A 176 19.08 -5.52 9.23
C GLU A 176 18.04 -5.59 8.09
N ALA A 177 17.47 -4.45 7.70
CA ALA A 177 16.53 -4.36 6.58
C ALA A 177 17.15 -4.86 5.25
N GLU A 178 18.41 -4.52 4.96
CA GLU A 178 19.13 -5.00 3.78
C GLU A 178 19.30 -6.53 3.81
N SER A 179 19.64 -7.09 4.97
CA SER A 179 19.75 -8.54 5.17
C SER A 179 18.41 -9.26 4.92
N ILE A 180 17.32 -8.75 5.49
CA ILE A 180 15.95 -9.28 5.30
C ILE A 180 15.56 -9.23 3.82
N ALA A 181 15.71 -8.06 3.19
CA ALA A 181 15.38 -7.88 1.78
C ALA A 181 16.23 -8.76 0.85
N ALA A 182 17.52 -8.93 1.17
CA ALA A 182 18.43 -9.80 0.42
C ALA A 182 18.04 -11.28 0.54
N ALA A 183 17.63 -11.73 1.74
CA ALA A 183 17.14 -13.09 1.95
C ALA A 183 15.84 -13.33 1.18
N ALA A 184 14.86 -12.43 1.30
CA ALA A 184 13.61 -12.52 0.57
C ALA A 184 13.84 -12.53 -0.95
N ARG A 185 14.74 -11.66 -1.48
CA ARG A 185 15.13 -11.67 -2.88
C ARG A 185 15.69 -13.03 -3.32
N ARG A 186 16.60 -13.63 -2.55
CA ARG A 186 17.15 -14.95 -2.88
C ARG A 186 16.05 -16.01 -2.96
N SER A 187 15.10 -16.01 -2.03
CA SER A 187 13.95 -16.92 -2.07
C SER A 187 13.09 -16.70 -3.32
N VAL A 188 12.77 -15.46 -3.66
CA VAL A 188 12.01 -15.12 -4.89
C VAL A 188 12.72 -15.62 -6.14
N LEU A 189 14.04 -15.38 -6.24
CA LEU A 189 14.83 -15.85 -7.37
C LEU A 189 14.97 -17.37 -7.43
N ALA A 190 14.78 -18.07 -6.31
CA ALA A 190 14.69 -19.52 -6.22
C ALA A 190 13.28 -20.07 -6.51
N GLY A 191 12.30 -19.21 -6.82
CA GLY A 191 10.93 -19.60 -7.17
C GLY A 191 9.91 -19.56 -6.04
N ALA A 192 10.24 -18.93 -4.90
CA ALA A 192 9.28 -18.74 -3.81
C ALA A 192 8.08 -17.89 -4.25
N SER A 193 6.89 -18.29 -3.81
CA SER A 193 5.65 -17.54 -4.00
C SER A 193 5.47 -16.46 -2.92
N ASP A 194 4.50 -15.56 -3.09
CA ASP A 194 4.18 -14.54 -2.09
C ASP A 194 3.84 -15.13 -0.70
N ALA A 195 3.30 -16.35 -0.66
CA ALA A 195 2.92 -17.04 0.57
C ALA A 195 4.12 -17.62 1.35
N ASP A 196 5.25 -17.83 0.68
CA ASP A 196 6.47 -18.39 1.28
C ASP A 196 7.34 -17.30 1.95
N LEU A 197 7.01 -16.03 1.73
CA LEU A 197 7.79 -14.88 2.18
C LEU A 197 7.26 -14.32 3.50
N ASP A 198 8.18 -13.94 4.38
CA ASP A 198 7.84 -13.25 5.62
C ASP A 198 7.46 -11.79 5.34
N ARG A 199 6.14 -11.59 5.14
CA ARG A 199 5.53 -10.28 4.91
C ARG A 199 5.78 -9.31 6.07
N ALA A 200 5.78 -9.79 7.32
CA ALA A 200 5.94 -8.96 8.49
C ALA A 200 7.38 -8.43 8.60
N ALA A 201 8.37 -9.31 8.39
CA ALA A 201 9.77 -8.89 8.33
C ALA A 201 10.03 -7.88 7.20
N LEU A 202 9.39 -8.05 6.02
CA LEU A 202 9.46 -7.08 4.93
C LEU A 202 8.79 -5.75 5.26
N ASP A 203 7.67 -5.76 6.01
CA ASP A 203 7.02 -4.54 6.50
C ASP A 203 7.97 -3.73 7.41
N ASP A 204 8.62 -4.41 8.35
CA ASP A 204 9.58 -3.81 9.27
C ASP A 204 10.82 -3.26 8.54
N ALA A 205 11.34 -4.02 7.57
CA ALA A 205 12.43 -3.57 6.72
C ALA A 205 12.06 -2.31 5.90
N LEU A 206 10.85 -2.25 5.34
CA LEU A 206 10.33 -1.06 4.66
C LEU A 206 10.20 0.13 5.62
N ARG A 207 9.69 -0.08 6.85
CA ARG A 207 9.57 0.99 7.84
C ARG A 207 10.93 1.61 8.19
N ALA A 208 11.99 0.80 8.25
CA ALA A 208 13.34 1.30 8.46
C ALA A 208 13.81 2.16 7.27
N ALA A 209 13.60 1.69 6.03
CA ALA A 209 13.92 2.44 4.82
C ALA A 209 13.14 3.78 4.73
N GLU A 210 11.84 3.77 5.05
CA GLU A 210 10.98 4.96 5.09
C GLU A 210 11.40 5.95 6.19
N ALA A 211 11.89 5.47 7.33
CA ALA A 211 12.45 6.33 8.36
C ALA A 211 13.70 7.06 7.88
N ALA A 212 14.57 6.38 7.12
CA ALA A 212 15.75 7.01 6.53
C ALA A 212 15.38 8.09 5.51
N MET A 213 14.37 7.84 4.65
CA MET A 213 13.86 8.85 3.72
C MET A 213 13.32 10.08 4.45
N ARG A 214 12.60 9.90 5.56
CA ARG A 214 12.03 11.00 6.36
C ARG A 214 13.11 11.87 7.02
N GLN A 215 14.17 11.27 7.57
CA GLN A 215 15.24 12.05 8.19
C GLN A 215 15.96 12.97 7.20
N ARG A 216 16.05 12.57 5.92
CA ARG A 216 16.66 13.42 4.87
C ARG A 216 15.84 14.67 4.56
N VAL A 217 14.50 14.58 4.64
CA VAL A 217 13.62 15.73 4.37
C VAL A 217 13.74 16.81 5.46
N LEU A 218 14.29 16.47 6.62
CA LEU A 218 14.46 17.38 7.77
C LEU A 218 15.84 18.05 7.85
N GLN A 219 16.77 17.71 6.95
CA GLN A 219 18.13 18.28 6.88
C GLN A 219 18.25 19.28 5.73
#